data_AF-A0A511T9X3-F1
#
_entry.id   AF-A0A511T9X3-F1
#
_cell.length_a   1.000
_cell.length_b   1.000
_cell.length_c   1.000
_cell.angle_alpha   90.00
_cell.angle_beta   90.00
_cell.angle_gamma   90.00
#
_symmetry.space_group_name_H-M   'P 1'
#
loop_
_entity.id
_entity.type
_entity.pdbx_description
1 polymer ?
#
loop_
_entity_poly.entity_id
_entity_poly.type
_entity_poly.pdbx_seq_one_letter_code
_entity_poly.pdbx_strand_id
1 'polypeptide(L)'
;MAPSLLLLSLLSTVPQVSESPPEVPSWQARLSFLASDPNVDRSGSTTSWNAALDARSPELTAGLRAEAELSFFVNANSAQGVSFADNGSNFRLRYRPADWAPEESLALSVFPLSSTRVYLGSVYPVTWGRDVFPSGDSSSEPAVELRLVRQRWAAFVALKSAELTTWELERARHYAVLAGGQVELAPGLRVELEGMYVDRGDSPGLANMGRELSVILRGGSARVFWSRGEPIGDNVDLSLFRGDPTFFERFFTPSATSTGVSASLSLEGSLISQDLENPAGGFGKLAETSHAAALDGRLRLGAWRAHALAWFRTASFVQLDGPGFPPFTAFARDADARAEVSGSLGVDYHLADWGLTPGLMARVTLPAAFRSAWGTVPSRVFITQGRNQLSLLPAGEDRGTVLTLKATARWDLGRVAGVVGEISYVNDPNQTEFRDSVTGVEEPVFSKAGAWGATLMLQARF
;
A
#
# COMPACT_ATOMS: atom_id res chain seq x y z
N MET A 1 -65.73 -21.55 29.11
CA MET A 1 -64.62 -21.29 28.17
C MET A 1 -64.42 -19.79 28.13
N ALA A 2 -63.44 -19.31 28.89
CA ALA A 2 -63.18 -17.90 29.18
C ALA A 2 -61.98 -17.40 28.35
N PRO A 3 -61.80 -16.07 28.19
CA PRO A 3 -61.02 -15.45 27.12
C PRO A 3 -59.53 -15.31 27.49
N SER A 4 -58.67 -15.15 26.48
CA SER A 4 -57.25 -14.79 26.69
C SER A 4 -56.98 -13.43 26.06
N LEU A 5 -57.21 -12.37 26.84
CA LEU A 5 -56.48 -11.11 26.79
C LEU A 5 -55.19 -11.29 27.60
N LEU A 6 -54.04 -10.87 27.09
CA LEU A 6 -52.89 -10.43 27.90
C LEU A 6 -52.00 -9.48 27.06
N LEU A 7 -52.22 -8.18 27.27
CA LEU A 7 -51.16 -7.17 27.33
C LEU A 7 -50.20 -7.56 28.46
N LEU A 8 -48.88 -7.45 28.26
CA LEU A 8 -48.01 -6.75 29.20
C LEU A 8 -46.65 -6.40 28.60
N SER A 9 -46.33 -5.13 28.77
CA SER A 9 -45.11 -4.36 28.53
C SER A 9 -43.96 -4.69 29.51
N LEU A 10 -42.79 -4.13 29.18
CA LEU A 10 -41.61 -3.82 30.03
C LEU A 10 -40.55 -4.91 30.21
N LEU A 11 -39.33 -4.58 29.75
CA LEU A 11 -37.99 -4.84 30.33
C LEU A 11 -36.98 -4.58 29.19
N SER A 12 -36.06 -3.62 29.18
CA SER A 12 -35.67 -2.55 30.10
C SER A 12 -34.69 -1.69 29.28
N THR A 13 -35.05 -0.44 29.01
CA THR A 13 -34.12 0.60 28.59
C THR A 13 -33.16 0.85 29.74
N VAL A 14 -32.01 0.18 29.73
CA VAL A 14 -30.89 0.58 30.57
C VAL A 14 -30.42 1.92 30.01
N PRO A 15 -30.42 3.02 30.79
CA PRO A 15 -29.67 4.19 30.38
C PRO A 15 -28.22 3.72 30.34
N GLN A 16 -27.66 3.56 29.14
CA GLN A 16 -26.22 3.62 29.03
C GLN A 16 -25.85 4.98 29.59
N VAL A 17 -25.32 4.96 30.80
CA VAL A 17 -24.50 6.04 31.32
C VAL A 17 -23.60 6.39 30.14
N SER A 18 -23.78 7.60 29.63
CA SER A 18 -22.87 8.20 28.66
C SER A 18 -21.55 8.32 29.40
N GLU A 19 -20.83 7.21 29.48
CA GLU A 19 -19.43 7.18 29.83
C GLU A 19 -18.82 8.08 28.77
N SER A 20 -18.40 9.27 29.21
CA SER A 20 -17.71 10.22 28.36
C SER A 20 -16.70 9.42 27.55
N PRO A 21 -16.69 9.55 26.20
CA PRO A 21 -15.77 8.79 25.39
C PRO A 21 -14.37 8.96 26.01
N PRO A 22 -13.61 7.86 26.19
CA PRO A 22 -12.34 7.91 26.88
C PRO A 22 -11.53 9.08 26.34
N GLU A 23 -11.09 9.95 27.25
CA GLU A 23 -10.37 11.17 26.92
C GLU A 23 -9.17 10.75 26.06
N VAL A 24 -9.27 10.99 24.75
CA VAL A 24 -8.21 10.62 23.82
C VAL A 24 -7.01 11.46 24.25
N PRO A 25 -5.87 10.84 24.56
CA PRO A 25 -4.74 11.58 25.09
C PRO A 25 -4.34 12.67 24.09
N SER A 26 -3.99 13.85 24.62
CA SER A 26 -3.62 15.01 23.80
C SER A 26 -2.36 14.78 22.97
N TRP A 27 -1.59 13.74 23.30
CA TRP A 27 -0.46 13.26 22.52
C TRP A 27 -0.34 11.74 22.64
N GLN A 28 0.29 11.11 21.65
CA GLN A 28 0.64 9.70 21.66
C GLN A 28 1.99 9.54 20.98
N ALA A 29 2.92 8.78 21.58
CA ALA A 29 4.17 8.44 20.93
C ALA A 29 4.20 6.95 20.55
N ARG A 30 4.79 6.63 19.41
CA ARG A 30 5.02 5.26 18.94
C ARG A 30 6.47 5.08 18.53
N LEU A 31 7.04 3.96 18.93
CA LEU A 31 8.33 3.48 18.44
C LEU A 31 8.12 2.09 17.87
N SER A 32 8.47 1.90 16.61
CA SER A 32 8.35 0.62 15.93
C SER A 32 9.71 0.18 15.37
N PHE A 33 9.97 -1.10 15.47
CA PHE A 33 11.14 -1.76 14.88
C PHE A 33 10.65 -2.86 13.94
N LEU A 34 11.25 -2.96 12.76
CA LEU A 34 10.99 -4.02 11.80
C LEU A 34 12.33 -4.57 11.33
N ALA A 35 12.53 -5.86 11.53
CA ALA A 35 13.61 -6.63 10.92
C ALA A 35 13.01 -7.63 9.93
N SER A 36 13.54 -7.71 8.72
CA SER A 36 13.07 -8.65 7.70
C SER A 36 14.25 -9.22 6.93
N ASP A 37 14.27 -10.53 6.80
CA ASP A 37 15.16 -11.28 5.92
C ASP A 37 14.29 -12.18 5.03
N PRO A 38 14.09 -11.82 3.76
CA PRO A 38 13.24 -12.60 2.85
C PRO A 38 13.88 -13.93 2.41
N ASN A 39 15.20 -14.09 2.56
CA ASN A 39 15.94 -15.29 2.19
C ASN A 39 17.22 -15.43 3.04
N VAL A 40 17.11 -16.10 4.19
CA VAL A 40 18.20 -16.26 5.17
C VAL A 40 19.46 -16.91 4.58
N ASP A 41 19.33 -17.68 3.50
CA ASP A 41 20.46 -18.35 2.85
C ASP A 41 21.25 -17.42 1.90
N ARG A 42 20.68 -16.27 1.48
CA ARG A 42 21.22 -15.47 0.36
C ARG A 42 21.15 -13.96 0.54
N SER A 43 20.10 -13.44 1.15
CA SER A 43 19.94 -12.01 1.38
C SER A 43 20.56 -11.60 2.72
N GLY A 44 20.95 -10.33 2.80
CA GLY A 44 21.19 -9.70 4.08
C GLY A 44 19.87 -9.37 4.77
N SER A 45 19.90 -9.31 6.10
CA SER A 45 18.77 -8.80 6.87
C SER A 45 18.65 -7.28 6.68
N THR A 46 17.41 -6.83 6.56
CA THR A 46 17.06 -5.40 6.55
C THR A 46 16.44 -5.04 7.89
N THR A 47 16.82 -3.89 8.43
CA THR A 47 16.19 -3.36 9.65
C THR A 47 15.73 -1.94 9.41
N SER A 48 14.60 -1.57 10.00
CA SER A 48 14.06 -0.22 9.96
C SER A 48 13.48 0.14 11.31
N TRP A 49 13.69 1.40 11.71
CA TRP A 49 13.14 1.98 12.92
C TRP A 49 12.19 3.09 12.53
N ASN A 50 10.96 3.06 13.04
CA ASN A 50 10.00 4.15 12.86
C ASN A 50 9.70 4.81 14.20
N ALA A 51 9.86 6.12 14.27
CA ALA A 51 9.45 6.92 15.40
C ALA A 51 8.31 7.83 14.96
N ALA A 52 7.21 7.81 15.71
CA ALA A 52 6.05 8.66 15.45
C ALA A 52 5.54 9.35 16.72
N LEU A 53 5.04 10.57 16.56
CA LEU A 53 4.42 11.39 17.59
C LEU A 53 3.15 12.02 17.02
N ASP A 54 2.01 11.70 17.59
CA ASP A 54 0.74 12.38 17.32
C ASP A 54 0.45 13.38 18.42
N ALA A 55 -0.08 14.53 18.05
CA ALA A 55 -0.54 15.56 18.97
C ALA A 55 -1.88 16.12 18.52
N ARG A 56 -2.73 16.49 19.48
CA ARG A 56 -4.04 17.10 19.25
C ARG A 56 -4.22 18.28 20.19
N SER A 57 -4.66 19.40 19.62
CA SER A 57 -5.01 20.57 20.43
C SER A 57 -6.36 20.37 21.11
N PRO A 58 -6.62 21.13 22.21
CA PRO A 58 -7.98 21.49 22.58
C PRO A 58 -8.73 22.17 21.41
N GLU A 59 -10.03 22.38 21.57
CA GLU A 59 -10.78 23.16 20.58
C GLU A 59 -10.24 24.60 20.50
N LEU A 60 -9.85 25.00 19.30
CA LEU A 60 -9.37 26.36 19.00
C LEU A 60 -10.54 27.35 18.94
N THR A 61 -11.67 26.86 18.42
CA THR A 61 -13.00 27.46 18.45
C THR A 61 -14.03 26.34 18.36
N ALA A 62 -15.31 26.63 18.52
CA ALA A 62 -16.38 25.64 18.56
C ALA A 62 -16.29 24.65 17.38
N GLY A 63 -15.94 23.40 17.67
CA GLY A 63 -15.82 22.33 16.68
C GLY A 63 -14.53 22.30 15.85
N LEU A 64 -13.61 23.27 16.00
CA LEU A 64 -12.33 23.31 15.27
C LEU A 64 -11.17 22.83 16.16
N ARG A 65 -10.36 21.89 15.67
CA ARG A 65 -9.15 21.38 16.34
C ARG A 65 -7.97 21.33 15.38
N ALA A 66 -6.77 21.49 15.92
CA ALA A 66 -5.52 21.20 15.23
C ALA A 66 -4.99 19.83 15.65
N GLU A 67 -4.45 19.10 14.69
CA GLU A 67 -3.79 17.82 14.87
C GLU A 67 -2.44 17.89 14.15
N ALA A 68 -1.45 17.22 14.70
CA ALA A 68 -0.14 17.10 14.07
C ALA A 68 0.37 15.67 14.25
N GLU A 69 1.07 15.19 13.24
CA GLU A 69 1.75 13.91 13.28
C GLU A 69 3.16 14.07 12.72
N LEU A 70 4.14 13.61 13.48
CA LEU A 70 5.51 13.45 13.04
C LEU A 70 5.76 11.96 12.90
N SER A 71 6.27 11.50 11.76
CA SER A 71 6.55 10.08 11.50
C SER A 71 7.80 9.97 10.63
N PHE A 72 8.86 9.35 11.17
CA PHE A 72 10.14 9.23 10.49
C PHE A 72 10.68 7.80 10.56
N PHE A 73 11.30 7.36 9.47
CA PHE A 73 12.20 6.22 9.49
C PHE A 73 13.62 6.67 9.83
N VAL A 74 14.27 5.94 10.73
CA VAL A 74 15.67 6.12 11.12
C VAL A 74 16.45 4.93 10.58
N ASN A 75 17.37 5.21 9.65
CA ASN A 75 18.21 4.19 9.03
C ASN A 75 19.68 4.47 9.36
N ALA A 76 20.34 3.50 10.00
CA ALA A 76 21.78 3.54 10.21
C ALA A 76 22.48 2.98 8.96
N ASN A 77 23.28 3.80 8.30
CA ASN A 77 24.08 3.37 7.15
C ASN A 77 25.57 3.39 7.54
N SER A 78 26.25 2.26 7.42
CA SER A 78 27.62 2.05 7.95
C SER A 78 28.66 3.01 7.38
N ALA A 79 28.40 3.63 6.23
CA ALA A 79 29.29 4.59 5.57
C ALA A 79 28.90 6.07 5.74
N GLN A 80 27.66 6.39 6.11
CA GLN A 80 27.10 7.76 6.04
C GLN A 80 26.46 8.25 7.35
N GLY A 81 26.48 7.44 8.41
CA GLY A 81 25.88 7.78 9.71
C GLY A 81 24.39 7.43 9.76
N VAL A 82 23.61 8.25 10.48
CA VAL A 82 22.16 8.07 10.64
C VAL A 82 21.42 8.95 9.64
N SER A 83 20.52 8.35 8.87
CA SER A 83 19.64 9.05 7.92
C SER A 83 18.19 9.00 8.41
N PHE A 84 17.44 10.05 8.07
CA PHE A 84 16.01 10.16 8.38
C PHE A 84 15.23 10.24 7.08
N ALA A 85 14.15 9.48 6.98
CA ALA A 85 13.19 9.58 5.89
C ALA A 85 11.80 9.87 6.45
N ASP A 86 11.15 10.93 5.96
CA ASP A 86 9.80 11.27 6.36
C ASP A 86 8.79 10.23 5.86
N ASN A 87 7.86 9.83 6.74
CA ASN A 87 6.82 8.85 6.46
C ASN A 87 5.43 9.52 6.43
N GLY A 88 5.34 10.72 5.85
CA GLY A 88 4.10 11.47 5.72
C GLY A 88 3.74 12.23 7.00
N SER A 89 4.72 12.87 7.63
CA SER A 89 4.44 13.84 8.71
C SER A 89 3.46 14.89 8.19
N ASN A 90 2.52 15.30 9.03
CA ASN A 90 1.44 16.20 8.61
C ASN A 90 0.91 17.10 9.73
N PHE A 91 0.28 18.19 9.30
CA PHE A 91 -0.56 19.04 10.13
C PHE A 91 -1.97 19.00 9.58
N ARG A 92 -2.97 18.92 10.46
CA ARG A 92 -4.38 18.89 10.07
C ARG A 92 -5.21 19.85 10.90
N LEU A 93 -6.06 20.62 10.22
CA LEU A 93 -7.15 21.36 10.83
C LEU A 93 -8.44 20.60 10.58
N ARG A 94 -9.14 20.20 11.64
CA ARG A 94 -10.39 19.45 11.56
C ARG A 94 -11.52 20.25 12.18
N TYR A 95 -12.53 20.54 11.38
CA TYR A 95 -13.75 21.25 11.76
C TYR A 95 -14.95 20.31 11.74
N ARG A 96 -15.70 20.28 12.84
CA ARG A 96 -16.98 19.58 12.96
C ARG A 96 -18.01 20.53 13.59
N PRO A 97 -18.98 21.02 12.80
CA PRO A 97 -20.15 21.72 13.32
C PRO A 97 -20.88 20.94 14.43
N ALA A 98 -21.54 21.65 15.34
CA ALA A 98 -22.20 21.04 16.50
C ALA A 98 -23.37 20.12 16.11
N ASP A 99 -24.06 20.42 15.02
CA ASP A 99 -25.17 19.66 14.45
C ASP A 99 -24.74 18.45 13.61
N TRP A 100 -23.42 18.32 13.36
CA TRP A 100 -22.86 17.20 12.61
C TRP A 100 -22.60 16.00 13.50
N ALA A 101 -22.81 14.80 12.95
CA ALA A 101 -22.54 13.55 13.66
C ALA A 101 -21.04 13.42 13.99
N PRO A 102 -20.65 12.63 15.02
CA PRO A 102 -19.25 12.56 15.49
C PRO A 102 -18.23 12.15 14.42
N GLU A 103 -18.67 11.40 13.41
CA GLU A 103 -17.86 10.89 12.30
C GLU A 103 -17.72 11.90 11.14
N GLU A 104 -18.59 12.92 11.10
CA GLU A 104 -18.60 13.93 10.05
C GLU A 104 -17.56 15.01 10.34
N SER A 105 -16.89 15.52 9.31
CA SER A 105 -15.91 16.58 9.46
C SER A 105 -15.50 17.20 8.13
N LEU A 106 -14.99 18.43 8.19
CA LEU A 106 -14.18 19.06 7.16
C LEU A 106 -12.74 19.12 7.66
N ALA A 107 -11.79 18.61 6.89
CA ALA A 107 -10.39 18.56 7.26
C ALA A 107 -9.48 19.12 6.17
N LEU A 108 -8.56 20.01 6.56
CA LEU A 108 -7.44 20.46 5.73
C LEU A 108 -6.16 19.82 6.29
N SER A 109 -5.51 18.97 5.51
CA SER A 109 -4.23 18.33 5.87
C SER A 109 -3.10 18.88 5.00
N VAL A 110 -1.95 19.14 5.60
CA VAL A 110 -0.73 19.60 4.93
C VAL A 110 0.39 18.62 5.25
N PHE A 111 1.04 18.12 4.20
CA PHE A 111 2.16 17.20 4.25
C PHE A 111 3.40 17.94 3.74
N PRO A 112 4.24 18.52 4.62
CA PRO A 112 5.27 19.46 4.20
C PRO A 112 6.49 18.81 3.54
N LEU A 113 6.75 17.52 3.78
CA LEU A 113 7.99 16.85 3.34
C LEU A 113 7.72 15.72 2.34
N SER A 114 6.73 14.87 2.63
CA SER A 114 6.42 13.68 1.85
C SER A 114 4.92 13.50 1.61
N SER A 115 4.56 13.17 0.39
CA SER A 115 3.18 12.95 -0.05
C SER A 115 2.78 11.47 -0.05
N THR A 116 3.60 10.58 0.52
CA THR A 116 3.41 9.11 0.48
C THR A 116 2.05 8.65 1.01
N ARG A 117 1.42 9.43 1.90
CA ARG A 117 0.08 9.18 2.47
C ARG A 117 -1.08 9.66 1.59
N VAL A 118 -0.81 10.44 0.56
CA VAL A 118 -1.80 10.93 -0.40
C VAL A 118 -1.70 10.05 -1.63
N TYR A 119 -2.52 9.01 -1.73
CA TYR A 119 -2.47 8.06 -2.85
C TYR A 119 -3.88 7.55 -3.17
N LEU A 120 -4.00 6.81 -4.27
CA LEU A 120 -5.27 6.24 -4.72
C LEU A 120 -5.33 4.74 -4.51
N GLY A 121 -6.55 4.28 -4.33
CA GLY A 121 -6.87 2.88 -4.07
C GLY A 121 -6.79 2.50 -2.60
N SER A 122 -7.44 1.39 -2.26
CA SER A 122 -7.55 0.90 -0.88
C SER A 122 -7.00 -0.50 -0.68
N VAL A 123 -7.00 -1.34 -1.73
CA VAL A 123 -6.49 -2.72 -1.66
C VAL A 123 -5.02 -2.74 -2.12
N TYR A 124 -4.09 -2.96 -1.19
CA TYR A 124 -2.64 -2.73 -1.36
C TYR A 124 -2.00 -3.14 -2.69
N PRO A 125 -2.23 -4.35 -3.24
CA PRO A 125 -1.62 -4.73 -4.51
C PRO A 125 -1.96 -3.76 -5.66
N VAL A 126 -3.11 -3.07 -5.59
CA VAL A 126 -3.64 -2.22 -6.66
C VAL A 126 -3.69 -0.73 -6.30
N THR A 127 -3.13 -0.34 -5.15
CA THR A 127 -2.95 1.07 -4.82
C THR A 127 -1.85 1.69 -5.65
N TRP A 128 -1.98 2.97 -5.98
CA TRP A 128 -1.01 3.66 -6.82
C TRP A 128 -0.92 5.14 -6.49
N GLY A 129 0.15 5.78 -6.97
CA GLY A 129 0.34 7.21 -6.82
C GLY A 129 0.92 7.65 -5.47
N ARG A 130 1.63 6.75 -4.78
CA ARG A 130 2.44 7.10 -3.60
C ARG A 130 3.66 7.90 -4.02
N ASP A 131 4.48 7.30 -4.89
CA ASP A 131 5.69 7.91 -5.45
C ASP A 131 5.40 8.32 -6.91
N VAL A 132 4.81 9.50 -7.08
CA VAL A 132 4.39 9.96 -8.41
C VAL A 132 5.50 10.68 -9.16
N PHE A 133 6.50 11.22 -8.47
CA PHE A 133 7.61 11.90 -9.12
C PHE A 133 8.89 11.03 -9.10
N PRO A 134 9.84 11.24 -10.02
CA PRO A 134 11.07 10.45 -10.08
C PRO A 134 11.96 10.68 -8.84
N SER A 135 12.06 9.67 -7.97
CA SER A 135 12.77 9.78 -6.68
C SER A 135 14.29 10.05 -6.76
N GLY A 136 14.91 9.96 -7.94
CA GLY A 136 16.33 10.28 -8.14
C GLY A 136 16.60 11.78 -8.29
N ASP A 137 15.54 12.58 -8.49
CA ASP A 137 15.65 13.99 -8.83
C ASP A 137 14.88 14.90 -7.85
N SER A 138 13.78 14.41 -7.27
CA SER A 138 13.02 15.16 -6.27
C SER A 138 13.65 15.10 -4.87
N SER A 139 13.86 16.25 -4.23
CA SER A 139 14.34 16.35 -2.84
C SER A 139 13.21 16.32 -1.79
N SER A 140 11.99 16.69 -2.18
CA SER A 140 10.78 16.70 -1.34
C SER A 140 9.54 16.63 -2.21
N GLU A 141 8.47 16.04 -1.67
CA GLU A 141 7.16 15.96 -2.32
C GLU A 141 6.07 16.48 -1.37
N PRO A 142 5.93 17.80 -1.15
CA PRO A 142 4.86 18.32 -0.31
C PRO A 142 3.47 18.10 -0.94
N ALA A 143 2.46 17.98 -0.08
CA ALA A 143 1.07 17.89 -0.49
C ALA A 143 0.12 18.63 0.44
N VAL A 144 -1.05 18.98 -0.09
CA VAL A 144 -2.20 19.51 0.66
C VAL A 144 -3.43 18.72 0.27
N GLU A 145 -4.26 18.35 1.24
CA GLU A 145 -5.53 17.66 1.05
C GLU A 145 -6.67 18.40 1.76
N LEU A 146 -7.78 18.60 1.07
CA LEU A 146 -9.05 18.99 1.65
C LEU A 146 -10.03 17.82 1.57
N ARG A 147 -10.59 17.43 2.71
CA ARG A 147 -11.50 16.27 2.84
C ARG A 147 -12.77 16.65 3.57
N LEU A 148 -13.92 16.27 3.01
CA LEU A 148 -15.23 16.42 3.61
C LEU A 148 -15.85 15.03 3.84
N VAL A 149 -16.24 14.75 5.07
CA VAL A 149 -16.90 13.50 5.48
C VAL A 149 -18.29 13.85 6.00
N ARG A 150 -19.31 13.20 5.44
CA ARG A 150 -20.72 13.25 5.83
C ARG A 150 -21.21 11.83 6.12
N GLN A 151 -22.35 11.71 6.78
CA GLN A 151 -22.92 10.42 7.20
C GLN A 151 -22.93 9.33 6.11
N ARG A 152 -23.27 9.70 4.87
CA ARG A 152 -23.42 8.75 3.76
C ARG A 152 -22.45 8.95 2.61
N TRP A 153 -21.58 9.94 2.68
CA TRP A 153 -20.65 10.22 1.60
C TRP A 153 -19.43 10.97 2.09
N ALA A 154 -18.32 10.84 1.37
CA ALA A 154 -17.16 11.68 1.58
C ALA A 154 -16.56 12.08 0.23
N ALA A 155 -15.86 13.20 0.21
CA ALA A 155 -15.14 13.68 -0.96
C ALA A 155 -13.81 14.29 -0.53
N PHE A 156 -12.82 14.24 -1.41
CA PHE A 156 -11.54 14.88 -1.20
C PHE A 156 -10.98 15.46 -2.50
N VAL A 157 -10.10 16.44 -2.34
CA VAL A 157 -9.20 16.94 -3.37
C VAL A 157 -7.82 17.12 -2.75
N ALA A 158 -6.78 16.75 -3.47
CA ALA A 158 -5.41 16.92 -3.03
C ALA A 158 -4.52 17.44 -4.15
N LEU A 159 -3.51 18.21 -3.78
CA LEU A 159 -2.45 18.71 -4.65
C LEU A 159 -1.12 18.20 -4.09
N LYS A 160 -0.31 17.55 -4.93
CA LYS A 160 1.10 17.29 -4.65
C LYS A 160 1.97 18.16 -5.53
N SER A 161 3.21 18.39 -5.11
CA SER A 161 4.20 19.04 -5.96
C SER A 161 5.61 18.53 -5.69
N ALA A 162 6.49 18.62 -6.68
CA ALA A 162 7.91 18.31 -6.56
C ALA A 162 8.74 19.22 -7.47
N GLU A 163 9.99 19.50 -7.11
CA GLU A 163 10.94 20.15 -8.01
C GLU A 163 11.76 19.10 -8.74
N LEU A 164 11.71 19.14 -10.06
CA LEU A 164 12.44 18.24 -10.95
C LEU A 164 13.39 19.04 -11.81
N THR A 165 14.46 18.38 -12.25
CA THR A 165 15.41 18.90 -13.23
C THR A 165 14.81 18.69 -14.61
N THR A 166 14.69 19.77 -15.36
CA THR A 166 14.20 19.79 -16.74
C THR A 166 15.30 19.42 -17.72
N TRP A 167 14.94 19.21 -18.99
CA TRP A 167 15.91 19.02 -20.08
C TRP A 167 16.88 20.19 -20.28
N GLU A 168 16.53 21.39 -19.80
CA GLU A 168 17.41 22.58 -19.80
C GLU A 168 18.38 22.60 -18.61
N LEU A 169 18.38 21.55 -17.77
CA LEU A 169 19.11 21.47 -16.50
C LEU A 169 18.67 22.52 -15.47
N GLU A 170 17.47 23.08 -15.64
CA GLU A 170 16.83 23.99 -14.69
C GLU A 170 15.88 23.25 -13.75
N ARG A 171 15.66 23.78 -12.54
CA ARG A 171 14.69 23.25 -11.59
C ARG A 171 13.32 23.85 -11.84
N ALA A 172 12.36 23.01 -12.20
CA ALA A 172 10.95 23.40 -12.39
C ALA A 172 10.03 22.65 -11.43
N ARG A 173 8.94 23.31 -11.04
CA ARG A 173 7.93 22.75 -10.14
C ARG A 173 6.87 22.02 -10.98
N HIS A 174 6.67 20.75 -10.67
CA HIS A 174 5.62 19.92 -11.27
C HIS A 174 4.55 19.57 -10.23
N TYR A 175 3.36 19.22 -10.71
CA TYR A 175 2.18 19.06 -9.87
C TYR A 175 1.42 17.76 -10.17
N ALA A 176 0.80 17.23 -9.13
CA ALA A 176 -0.21 16.18 -9.22
C ALA A 176 -1.50 16.67 -8.59
N VAL A 177 -2.62 16.50 -9.28
CA VAL A 177 -3.96 16.74 -8.72
C VAL A 177 -4.65 15.40 -8.55
N LEU A 178 -5.21 15.18 -7.37
CA LEU A 178 -6.00 14.02 -7.02
C LEU A 178 -7.37 14.49 -6.58
N ALA A 179 -8.40 13.73 -6.91
CA ALA A 179 -9.73 13.93 -6.35
C ALA A 179 -10.48 12.61 -6.28
N GLY A 180 -11.40 12.50 -5.35
CA GLY A 180 -12.21 11.31 -5.23
C GLY A 180 -13.33 11.46 -4.23
N GLY A 181 -14.14 10.42 -4.13
CA GLY A 181 -15.21 10.37 -3.18
C GLY A 181 -15.79 8.98 -3.04
N GLN A 182 -16.60 8.84 -2.00
CA GLN A 182 -17.30 7.61 -1.66
C GLN A 182 -18.74 7.91 -1.29
N VAL A 183 -19.62 6.96 -1.53
CA VAL A 183 -21.04 7.03 -1.16
C VAL A 183 -21.50 5.69 -0.62
N GLU A 184 -22.26 5.72 0.47
CA GLU A 184 -22.94 4.56 1.05
C GLU A 184 -24.34 4.44 0.42
N LEU A 185 -24.47 3.46 -0.47
CA LEU A 185 -25.71 3.21 -1.22
C LEU A 185 -26.77 2.54 -0.36
N ALA A 186 -26.35 1.64 0.53
CA ALA A 186 -27.18 0.93 1.50
C ALA A 186 -26.32 0.61 2.75
N PRO A 187 -26.93 0.28 3.91
CA PRO A 187 -26.17 -0.07 5.10
C PRO A 187 -25.07 -1.09 4.83
N GLY A 188 -23.83 -0.67 5.00
CA GLY A 188 -22.63 -1.50 4.78
C GLY A 188 -22.20 -1.67 3.33
N LEU A 189 -22.91 -1.13 2.33
CA LEU A 189 -22.54 -1.14 0.91
C LEU A 189 -22.09 0.26 0.47
N ARG A 190 -20.81 0.37 0.11
CA ARG A 190 -20.14 1.60 -0.31
C ARG A 190 -19.56 1.47 -1.72
N VAL A 191 -19.63 2.56 -2.47
CA VAL A 191 -18.93 2.72 -3.75
C VAL A 191 -17.99 3.90 -3.66
N GLU A 192 -16.80 3.76 -4.23
CA GLU A 192 -15.75 4.77 -4.22
C GLU A 192 -15.21 4.97 -5.64
N LEU A 193 -14.88 6.21 -5.97
CA LEU A 193 -14.31 6.59 -7.25
C LEU A 193 -13.25 7.68 -7.01
N GLU A 194 -12.08 7.46 -7.58
CA GLU A 194 -10.91 8.31 -7.39
C GLU A 194 -10.17 8.51 -8.72
N GLY A 195 -9.50 9.65 -8.87
CA GLY A 195 -8.75 10.00 -10.07
C GLY A 195 -7.55 10.86 -9.76
N MET A 196 -6.52 10.74 -10.60
CA MET A 196 -5.29 11.52 -10.51
C MET A 196 -4.82 11.92 -11.90
N TYR A 197 -4.28 13.14 -11.97
CA TYR A 197 -3.52 13.66 -13.10
C TYR A 197 -2.19 14.21 -12.59
N VAL A 198 -1.09 13.83 -13.22
CA VAL A 198 0.27 14.22 -12.84
C VAL A 198 1.06 14.61 -14.07
N ASP A 199 1.75 15.73 -13.95
CA ASP A 199 2.91 16.04 -14.79
C ASP A 199 4.15 15.52 -14.06
N ARG A 200 4.81 14.49 -14.60
CA ARG A 200 6.00 13.87 -14.00
C ARG A 200 7.31 14.52 -14.45
N GLY A 201 7.24 15.65 -15.17
CA GLY A 201 8.40 16.30 -15.76
C GLY A 201 8.91 15.55 -16.99
N ASP A 202 10.19 15.75 -17.33
CA ASP A 202 10.79 15.16 -18.52
C ASP A 202 11.29 13.72 -18.29
N SER A 203 11.33 12.93 -19.35
CA SER A 203 12.07 11.66 -19.35
C SER A 203 13.55 11.91 -19.04
N PRO A 204 14.10 11.38 -17.93
CA PRO A 204 15.49 11.64 -17.55
C PRO A 204 16.51 11.22 -18.62
N GLY A 205 16.23 10.13 -19.35
CA GLY A 205 17.10 9.64 -20.41
C GLY A 205 17.25 10.64 -21.56
N LEU A 206 16.14 11.21 -22.02
CA LEU A 206 16.12 12.19 -23.11
C LEU A 206 16.54 13.59 -22.65
N ALA A 207 16.18 13.98 -21.43
CA ALA A 207 16.61 15.24 -20.81
C ALA A 207 18.14 15.34 -20.76
N ASN A 208 18.83 14.25 -20.38
CA ASN A 208 20.30 14.17 -20.40
C ASN A 208 20.91 14.30 -21.81
N MET A 209 20.12 14.07 -22.86
CA MET A 209 20.50 14.29 -24.26
C MET A 209 20.10 15.68 -24.79
N GLY A 210 19.61 16.57 -23.92
CA GLY A 210 19.12 17.91 -24.27
C GLY A 210 17.80 17.88 -25.04
N ARG A 211 16.92 16.91 -24.76
CA ARG A 211 15.64 16.73 -25.44
C ARG A 211 14.48 16.69 -24.46
N GLU A 212 13.45 17.46 -24.78
CA GLU A 212 12.20 17.48 -24.04
C GLU A 212 11.32 16.26 -24.36
N LEU A 213 10.82 15.60 -23.32
CA LEU A 213 9.72 14.65 -23.42
C LEU A 213 8.95 14.64 -22.11
N SER A 214 7.93 15.48 -22.02
CA SER A 214 7.05 15.53 -20.85
C SER A 214 6.30 14.21 -20.65
N VAL A 215 6.45 13.64 -19.47
CA VAL A 215 5.82 12.39 -19.02
C VAL A 215 4.58 12.73 -18.24
N ILE A 216 3.41 12.44 -18.81
CA ILE A 216 2.12 12.65 -18.15
C ILE A 216 1.61 11.33 -17.60
N LEU A 217 1.03 11.35 -16.41
CA LEU A 217 0.31 10.21 -15.84
C LEU A 217 -1.13 10.63 -15.55
N ARG A 218 -2.09 9.83 -15.98
CA ARG A 218 -3.50 10.03 -15.66
C ARG A 218 -4.19 8.70 -15.42
N GLY A 219 -5.11 8.64 -14.48
CA GLY A 219 -5.84 7.40 -14.21
C GLY A 219 -6.92 7.56 -13.16
N GLY A 220 -7.61 6.46 -12.90
CA GLY A 220 -8.60 6.38 -11.83
C GLY A 220 -8.69 4.99 -11.22
N SER A 221 -9.24 4.94 -10.01
CA SER A 221 -9.60 3.70 -9.30
C SER A 221 -11.08 3.75 -8.92
N ALA A 222 -11.74 2.60 -8.97
CA ALA A 222 -13.10 2.43 -8.52
C ALA A 222 -13.20 1.22 -7.59
N ARG A 223 -13.98 1.34 -6.53
CA ARG A 223 -14.15 0.29 -5.52
C ARG A 223 -15.62 0.09 -5.16
N VAL A 224 -16.00 -1.17 -5.00
CA VAL A 224 -17.25 -1.57 -4.35
C VAL A 224 -16.88 -2.33 -3.09
N PHE A 225 -17.36 -1.86 -1.95
CA PHE A 225 -17.11 -2.43 -0.64
C PHE A 225 -18.42 -2.79 0.05
N TRP A 226 -18.50 -4.02 0.54
CA TRP A 226 -19.58 -4.49 1.37
C TRP A 226 -19.04 -4.94 2.73
N SER A 227 -19.77 -4.64 3.80
CA SER A 227 -19.46 -5.11 5.14
C SER A 227 -20.72 -5.36 5.98
N ARG A 228 -20.59 -6.30 6.91
CA ARG A 228 -21.60 -6.62 7.92
C ARG A 228 -20.93 -7.00 9.22
N GLY A 229 -21.45 -6.47 10.34
CA GLY A 229 -20.86 -6.67 11.66
C GLY A 229 -19.76 -5.66 11.94
N GLU A 230 -18.87 -5.99 12.88
CA GLU A 230 -17.77 -5.08 13.22
C GLU A 230 -16.62 -5.17 12.21
N PRO A 231 -15.75 -4.15 12.14
CA PRO A 231 -14.56 -4.18 11.31
C PRO A 231 -13.66 -5.39 11.63
N ILE A 232 -13.22 -6.08 10.57
CA ILE A 232 -12.27 -7.17 10.66
C ILE A 232 -10.88 -6.57 10.42
N GLY A 233 -9.98 -6.73 11.39
CA GLY A 233 -8.61 -6.25 11.30
C GLY A 233 -7.86 -6.82 10.09
N ASP A 234 -6.73 -6.23 9.77
CA ASP A 234 -5.92 -6.63 8.61
C ASP A 234 -5.31 -8.03 8.77
N ASN A 235 -4.91 -8.60 7.62
CA ASN A 235 -4.17 -9.85 7.55
C ASN A 235 -2.81 -9.68 8.24
N VAL A 236 -2.31 -10.73 8.91
CA VAL A 236 -1.01 -10.71 9.60
C VAL A 236 0.17 -10.81 8.62
N ASP A 237 -0.08 -11.06 7.33
CA ASP A 237 0.97 -11.04 6.31
C ASP A 237 1.55 -9.64 6.09
N LEU A 238 2.73 -9.42 6.66
CA LEU A 238 3.46 -8.15 6.62
C LEU A 238 3.88 -7.75 5.19
N SER A 239 4.02 -8.72 4.28
CA SER A 239 4.47 -8.44 2.91
C SER A 239 3.45 -7.69 2.07
N LEU A 240 2.15 -7.79 2.39
CA LEU A 240 1.08 -7.06 1.70
C LEU A 240 1.12 -5.56 1.98
N PHE A 241 1.67 -5.17 3.13
CA PHE A 241 1.70 -3.79 3.59
C PHE A 241 3.05 -3.13 3.34
N ARG A 242 3.91 -3.75 2.54
CA ARG A 242 5.19 -3.15 2.15
C ARG A 242 4.88 -1.83 1.42
N GLY A 243 5.36 -0.73 2.00
CA GLY A 243 5.14 0.62 1.49
C GLY A 243 3.83 1.29 1.93
N ASP A 244 3.03 0.68 2.81
CA ASP A 244 1.93 1.38 3.49
C ASP A 244 2.50 2.36 4.52
N PRO A 245 2.37 3.68 4.32
CA PRO A 245 2.91 4.66 5.26
C PRO A 245 2.20 4.65 6.62
N THR A 246 0.99 4.09 6.70
CA THR A 246 0.16 4.07 7.91
C THR A 246 0.08 2.68 8.55
N PHE A 247 0.90 1.73 8.08
CA PHE A 247 0.89 0.36 8.58
C PHE A 247 1.15 0.30 10.08
N PHE A 248 2.18 1.00 10.53
CA PHE A 248 2.59 1.05 11.93
C PHE A 248 1.50 1.66 12.83
N GLU A 249 0.68 2.57 12.33
CA GLU A 249 -0.42 3.15 13.12
C GLU A 249 -1.55 2.16 13.35
N ARG A 250 -1.96 1.44 12.30
CA ARG A 250 -3.22 0.68 12.29
C ARG A 250 -3.05 -0.75 12.75
N PHE A 251 -1.96 -1.40 12.35
CA PHE A 251 -1.79 -2.84 12.47
C PHE A 251 -1.96 -3.35 13.90
N PHE A 252 -1.48 -2.56 14.85
CA PHE A 252 -1.40 -2.88 16.26
C PHE A 252 -2.59 -2.33 17.08
N THR A 253 -3.56 -1.69 16.41
CA THR A 253 -4.78 -1.24 17.06
C THR A 253 -5.52 -2.44 17.66
N PRO A 254 -5.94 -2.40 18.95
CA PRO A 254 -6.68 -3.49 19.56
C PRO A 254 -7.99 -3.72 18.80
N SER A 255 -8.22 -4.96 18.33
CA SER A 255 -9.53 -5.33 17.82
C SER A 255 -10.42 -5.79 18.97
N ALA A 256 -11.64 -5.26 19.08
CA ALA A 256 -12.62 -5.81 20.00
C ALA A 256 -12.96 -7.24 19.56
N THR A 257 -12.82 -8.20 20.48
CA THR A 257 -13.23 -9.59 20.25
C THR A 257 -14.74 -9.66 20.44
N SER A 258 -15.51 -9.57 19.34
CA SER A 258 -16.95 -9.83 19.42
C SER A 258 -17.24 -11.32 19.30
N THR A 259 -18.35 -11.74 19.90
CA THR A 259 -18.90 -13.09 19.79
C THR A 259 -19.70 -13.30 18.50
N GLY A 260 -19.81 -12.28 17.64
CA GLY A 260 -20.64 -12.29 16.43
C GLY A 260 -19.94 -12.76 15.15
N VAL A 261 -20.73 -12.92 14.10
CA VAL A 261 -20.24 -13.10 12.73
C VAL A 261 -20.03 -11.72 12.10
N SER A 262 -18.85 -11.49 11.54
CA SER A 262 -18.57 -10.29 10.74
C SER A 262 -18.01 -10.71 9.39
N ALA A 263 -18.33 -9.99 8.33
CA ALA A 263 -17.83 -10.26 7.00
C ALA A 263 -17.63 -8.97 6.22
N SER A 264 -16.63 -8.94 5.35
CA SER A 264 -16.44 -7.86 4.39
C SER A 264 -15.94 -8.38 3.05
N LEU A 265 -16.33 -7.71 1.97
CA LEU A 265 -15.92 -8.00 0.60
C LEU A 265 -15.61 -6.69 -0.11
N SER A 266 -14.47 -6.61 -0.78
CA SER A 266 -14.03 -5.44 -1.54
C SER A 266 -13.61 -5.87 -2.93
N LEU A 267 -14.17 -5.23 -3.96
CA LEU A 267 -13.72 -5.35 -5.34
C LEU A 267 -13.20 -3.99 -5.80
N GLU A 268 -11.94 -3.91 -6.20
CA GLU A 268 -11.29 -2.69 -6.64
C GLU A 268 -10.66 -2.88 -8.03
N GLY A 269 -10.70 -1.84 -8.86
CA GLY A 269 -10.04 -1.81 -10.16
C GLY A 269 -9.45 -0.45 -10.46
N SER A 270 -8.25 -0.45 -11.04
CA SER A 270 -7.48 0.75 -11.41
C SER A 270 -7.16 0.72 -12.91
N LEU A 271 -7.29 1.87 -13.58
CA LEU A 271 -6.92 2.08 -14.97
C LEU A 271 -6.09 3.37 -15.08
N ILE A 272 -4.89 3.24 -15.65
CA ILE A 272 -3.88 4.29 -15.68
C ILE A 272 -3.31 4.36 -17.09
N SER A 273 -3.01 5.57 -17.56
CA SER A 273 -2.30 5.84 -18.81
C SER A 273 -1.10 6.73 -18.50
N GLN A 274 0.04 6.33 -19.03
CA GLN A 274 1.29 7.06 -18.96
C GLN A 274 1.82 7.32 -20.36
N ASP A 275 2.55 8.40 -20.46
CA ASP A 275 2.92 9.03 -21.71
C ASP A 275 4.45 8.91 -21.81
N LEU A 276 4.96 7.87 -22.48
CA LEU A 276 6.35 7.40 -22.43
C LEU A 276 7.06 7.52 -23.79
N GLU A 277 8.38 7.31 -23.82
CA GLU A 277 9.14 7.26 -25.07
C GLU A 277 8.72 6.07 -25.94
N ASN A 278 8.64 6.28 -27.25
CA ASN A 278 8.29 5.23 -28.21
C ASN A 278 9.49 4.29 -28.47
N PRO A 279 9.37 2.98 -28.18
CA PRO A 279 10.45 2.01 -28.38
C PRO A 279 10.79 1.74 -29.86
N ALA A 280 9.91 2.07 -30.80
CA ALA A 280 10.11 1.81 -32.24
C ALA A 280 11.09 2.78 -32.92
N GLY A 281 11.70 3.70 -32.16
CA GLY A 281 12.59 4.73 -32.68
C GLY A 281 11.84 5.99 -33.14
N GLY A 282 12.59 7.09 -33.19
CA GLY A 282 12.05 8.44 -33.31
C GLY A 282 11.54 8.91 -31.95
N PHE A 283 11.96 10.11 -31.54
CA PHE A 283 11.72 10.76 -30.24
C PHE A 283 10.24 11.12 -29.98
N GLY A 284 9.32 10.26 -30.41
CA GLY A 284 7.89 10.40 -30.25
C GLY A 284 7.41 9.77 -28.95
N LYS A 285 6.17 10.13 -28.62
CA LYS A 285 5.47 9.71 -27.42
C LYS A 285 4.55 8.53 -27.70
N LEU A 286 4.51 7.56 -26.81
CA LEU A 286 3.54 6.46 -26.83
C LEU A 286 2.78 6.43 -25.52
N ALA A 287 1.45 6.45 -25.61
CA ALA A 287 0.60 6.24 -24.45
C ALA A 287 0.58 4.75 -24.08
N GLU A 288 1.16 4.42 -22.94
CA GLU A 288 1.12 3.09 -22.33
C GLU A 288 -0.04 3.04 -21.33
N THR A 289 -0.87 2.00 -21.44
CA THR A 289 -2.01 1.80 -20.53
C THR A 289 -1.72 0.65 -19.57
N SER A 290 -1.97 0.90 -18.30
CA SER A 290 -1.77 -0.03 -17.20
C SER A 290 -3.09 -0.23 -16.47
N HIS A 291 -3.41 -1.47 -16.11
CA HIS A 291 -4.58 -1.76 -15.29
C HIS A 291 -4.29 -2.84 -14.26
N ALA A 292 -5.09 -2.80 -13.19
CA ALA A 292 -5.02 -3.71 -12.06
C ALA A 292 -6.42 -3.92 -11.45
N ALA A 293 -6.63 -5.07 -10.81
CA ALA A 293 -7.86 -5.37 -10.09
C ALA A 293 -7.56 -6.26 -8.88
N ALA A 294 -8.35 -6.12 -7.82
CA ALA A 294 -8.25 -6.95 -6.63
C ALA A 294 -9.61 -7.26 -6.00
N LEU A 295 -9.70 -8.45 -5.42
CA LEU A 295 -10.83 -8.94 -4.62
C LEU A 295 -10.30 -9.30 -3.23
N ASP A 296 -10.74 -8.57 -2.20
CA ASP A 296 -10.41 -8.81 -0.79
C ASP A 296 -11.66 -9.25 -0.02
N GLY A 297 -11.61 -10.45 0.55
CA GLY A 297 -12.67 -11.05 1.34
C GLY A 297 -12.18 -11.35 2.74
N ARG A 298 -12.96 -10.97 3.75
CA ARG A 298 -12.65 -11.23 5.16
C ARG A 298 -13.87 -11.78 5.87
N LEU A 299 -13.65 -12.77 6.72
CA LEU A 299 -14.68 -13.38 7.56
C LEU A 299 -14.14 -13.52 8.98
N ARG A 300 -14.95 -13.15 9.97
CA ARG A 300 -14.68 -13.38 11.39
C ARG A 300 -15.83 -14.16 12.02
N LEU A 301 -15.48 -15.24 12.71
CA LEU A 301 -16.40 -16.11 13.44
C LEU A 301 -15.90 -16.26 14.88
N GLY A 302 -16.34 -15.36 15.77
CA GLY A 302 -15.78 -15.26 17.12
C GLY A 302 -14.28 -14.93 17.08
N ALA A 303 -13.45 -15.82 17.63
CA ALA A 303 -11.99 -15.69 17.64
C ALA A 303 -11.30 -16.10 16.33
N TRP A 304 -11.99 -16.77 15.41
CA TRP A 304 -11.43 -17.14 14.11
C TRP A 304 -11.55 -16.01 13.11
N ARG A 305 -10.48 -15.77 12.34
CA ARG A 305 -10.51 -14.92 11.14
C ARG A 305 -10.01 -15.69 9.93
N ALA A 306 -10.65 -15.44 8.80
CA ALA A 306 -10.22 -15.93 7.50
C ALA A 306 -10.08 -14.74 6.53
N HIS A 307 -9.03 -14.77 5.75
CA HIS A 307 -8.66 -13.75 4.78
C HIS A 307 -8.48 -14.40 3.41
N ALA A 308 -9.06 -13.80 2.38
CA ALA A 308 -8.89 -14.21 1.00
C ALA A 308 -8.60 -12.98 0.16
N LEU A 309 -7.49 -12.97 -0.55
CA LEU A 309 -7.10 -11.85 -1.41
C LEU A 309 -6.63 -12.40 -2.75
N ALA A 310 -7.26 -11.96 -3.83
CA ALA A 310 -6.84 -12.23 -5.19
C ALA A 310 -6.60 -10.92 -5.94
N TRP A 311 -5.58 -10.87 -6.80
CA TRP A 311 -5.32 -9.69 -7.62
C TRP A 311 -4.72 -10.04 -8.98
N PHE A 312 -4.88 -9.08 -9.88
CA PHE A 312 -4.40 -9.09 -11.26
C PHE A 312 -3.73 -7.74 -11.53
N ARG A 313 -2.53 -7.74 -12.15
CA ARG A 313 -1.81 -6.51 -12.50
C ARG A 313 -1.06 -6.68 -13.80
N THR A 314 -1.24 -5.74 -14.74
CA THR A 314 -0.39 -5.68 -15.94
C THR A 314 1.07 -5.42 -15.58
N ALA A 315 2.02 -5.85 -16.44
CA ALA A 315 3.45 -5.61 -16.21
C ALA A 315 3.78 -4.11 -16.10
N SER A 316 3.13 -3.27 -16.90
CA SER A 316 3.21 -1.81 -16.84
C SER A 316 2.61 -1.22 -15.55
N PHE A 317 1.64 -1.89 -14.92
CA PHE A 317 1.16 -1.49 -13.60
C PHE A 317 2.18 -1.83 -12.50
N VAL A 318 2.84 -2.99 -12.58
CA VAL A 318 3.89 -3.38 -11.61
C VAL A 318 5.09 -2.41 -11.67
N GLN A 319 5.36 -1.82 -12.84
CA GLN A 319 6.45 -0.87 -13.05
C GLN A 319 6.02 0.61 -12.94
N LEU A 320 4.83 0.93 -12.44
CA LEU A 320 4.28 2.30 -12.51
C LEU A 320 5.20 3.41 -11.95
N ASP A 321 5.98 3.11 -10.90
CA ASP A 321 6.88 4.05 -10.21
C ASP A 321 8.28 4.18 -10.87
N GLY A 322 8.59 3.29 -11.80
CA GLY A 322 9.78 3.32 -12.67
C GLY A 322 9.34 2.86 -14.05
N PRO A 323 8.53 3.67 -14.76
CA PRO A 323 7.65 3.19 -15.81
C PRO A 323 8.40 2.72 -17.03
N GLY A 324 7.93 1.65 -17.67
CA GLY A 324 8.48 1.17 -18.93
C GLY A 324 9.82 0.42 -18.83
N PHE A 325 10.28 -0.08 -19.98
CA PHE A 325 11.51 -0.87 -20.09
C PHE A 325 12.25 -0.63 -21.41
N PRO A 326 13.45 -0.01 -21.39
CA PRO A 326 14.12 0.59 -20.23
C PRO A 326 13.28 1.71 -19.58
N PRO A 327 13.62 2.18 -18.35
CA PRO A 327 12.83 3.21 -17.67
C PRO A 327 12.54 4.43 -18.55
N PHE A 328 11.30 4.89 -18.48
CA PHE A 328 10.64 5.93 -19.28
C PHE A 328 10.43 5.62 -20.77
N THR A 329 10.67 4.38 -21.20
CA THR A 329 10.36 3.89 -22.55
C THR A 329 9.22 2.88 -22.49
N ALA A 330 8.16 3.08 -23.26
CA ALA A 330 7.04 2.13 -23.30
C ALA A 330 7.52 0.74 -23.73
N PHE A 331 6.82 -0.31 -23.29
CA PHE A 331 7.09 -1.66 -23.76
C PHE A 331 6.99 -1.74 -25.29
N ALA A 332 7.96 -2.40 -25.91
CA ALA A 332 7.91 -2.68 -27.34
C ALA A 332 6.62 -3.43 -27.69
N ARG A 333 6.05 -3.14 -28.87
CA ARG A 333 4.75 -3.72 -29.27
C ARG A 333 4.79 -5.25 -29.38
N ASP A 334 5.97 -5.81 -29.60
CA ASP A 334 6.27 -7.23 -29.69
C ASP A 334 6.76 -7.83 -28.35
N ALA A 335 6.75 -7.06 -27.25
CA ALA A 335 7.33 -7.47 -25.97
C ALA A 335 6.55 -8.58 -25.23
N ASP A 336 5.48 -9.16 -25.81
CA ASP A 336 4.62 -10.20 -25.20
C ASP A 336 4.42 -10.01 -23.69
N ALA A 337 3.94 -8.84 -23.28
CA ALA A 337 3.77 -8.51 -21.87
C ALA A 337 2.57 -9.24 -21.27
N ARG A 338 2.81 -9.98 -20.19
CA ARG A 338 1.84 -10.82 -19.49
C ARG A 338 1.64 -10.32 -18.06
N ALA A 339 0.38 -10.26 -17.66
CA ALA A 339 -0.01 -9.79 -16.35
C ALA A 339 0.36 -10.77 -15.22
N GLU A 340 0.59 -10.21 -14.04
CA GLU A 340 0.64 -10.93 -12.78
C GLU A 340 -0.77 -11.38 -12.37
N VAL A 341 -0.86 -12.59 -11.85
CA VAL A 341 -2.06 -13.12 -11.19
C VAL A 341 -1.64 -13.73 -9.87
N SER A 342 -2.27 -13.33 -8.77
CA SER A 342 -1.99 -13.92 -7.46
C SER A 342 -3.26 -14.14 -6.66
N GLY A 343 -3.22 -15.14 -5.79
CA GLY A 343 -4.26 -15.46 -4.83
C GLY A 343 -3.65 -15.90 -3.52
N SER A 344 -4.23 -15.47 -2.41
CA SER A 344 -3.83 -15.85 -1.07
C SER A 344 -5.02 -16.17 -0.18
N LEU A 345 -4.83 -17.17 0.68
CA LEU A 345 -5.77 -17.57 1.72
C LEU A 345 -5.01 -17.61 3.04
N GLY A 346 -5.58 -17.01 4.07
CA GLY A 346 -5.02 -17.00 5.41
C GLY A 346 -6.09 -17.25 6.47
N VAL A 347 -5.69 -17.88 7.56
CA VAL A 347 -6.53 -18.06 8.74
C VAL A 347 -5.74 -17.72 9.99
N ASP A 348 -6.39 -17.15 10.99
CA ASP A 348 -5.82 -16.92 12.29
C ASP A 348 -6.85 -17.10 13.41
N TYR A 349 -6.35 -17.30 14.62
CA TYR A 349 -7.18 -17.55 15.79
C TYR A 349 -6.71 -16.72 16.98
N HIS A 350 -7.60 -15.93 17.57
CA HIS A 350 -7.27 -15.08 18.71
C HIS A 350 -7.42 -15.81 20.06
N LEU A 351 -6.29 -16.09 20.70
CA LEU A 351 -6.19 -16.61 22.06
C LEU A 351 -6.26 -15.45 23.06
N ALA A 352 -7.48 -15.06 23.44
CA ALA A 352 -7.74 -13.88 24.28
C ALA A 352 -6.97 -13.90 25.61
N ASP A 353 -6.88 -15.05 26.27
CA ASP A 353 -6.20 -15.18 27.57
C ASP A 353 -4.71 -14.83 27.52
N TRP A 354 -4.08 -14.98 26.35
CA TRP A 354 -2.64 -14.74 26.14
C TRP A 354 -2.38 -13.49 25.29
N GLY A 355 -3.42 -12.86 24.75
CA GLY A 355 -3.29 -11.80 23.75
C GLY A 355 -2.57 -12.28 22.47
N LEU A 356 -2.61 -13.58 22.17
CA LEU A 356 -1.81 -14.18 21.10
C LEU A 356 -2.71 -14.56 19.92
N THR A 357 -2.28 -14.25 18.70
CA THR A 357 -3.01 -14.54 17.46
C THR A 357 -2.07 -15.25 16.48
N PRO A 358 -1.92 -16.59 16.58
CA PRO A 358 -1.25 -17.38 15.56
C PRO A 358 -2.07 -17.42 14.27
N GLY A 359 -1.38 -17.48 13.14
CA GLY A 359 -1.99 -17.56 11.82
C GLY A 359 -1.13 -18.33 10.82
N LEU A 360 -1.79 -18.81 9.77
CA LEU A 360 -1.18 -19.47 8.62
C LEU A 360 -1.67 -18.81 7.34
N MET A 361 -0.80 -18.73 6.34
CA MET A 361 -1.17 -18.21 5.02
C MET A 361 -0.50 -19.03 3.92
N ALA A 362 -1.22 -19.22 2.81
CA ALA A 362 -0.70 -19.71 1.56
C ALA A 362 -1.01 -18.73 0.42
N ARG A 363 -0.05 -18.48 -0.45
CA ARG A 363 -0.18 -17.65 -1.65
C ARG A 363 0.40 -18.36 -2.86
N VAL A 364 -0.30 -18.24 -3.97
CA VAL A 364 0.15 -18.68 -5.29
C VAL A 364 0.22 -17.47 -6.20
N THR A 365 1.36 -17.24 -6.83
CA THR A 365 1.58 -16.10 -7.73
C THR A 365 2.15 -16.58 -9.05
N LEU A 366 1.51 -16.20 -10.15
CA LEU A 366 2.11 -16.21 -11.47
C LEU A 366 2.60 -14.79 -11.76
N PRO A 367 3.93 -14.53 -11.73
CA PRO A 367 4.44 -13.16 -11.73
C PRO A 367 4.24 -12.48 -13.08
N ALA A 368 4.16 -11.15 -13.09
CA ALA A 368 4.16 -10.39 -14.34
C ALA A 368 5.49 -10.59 -15.07
N ALA A 369 5.41 -10.69 -16.40
CA ALA A 369 6.56 -10.97 -17.23
C ALA A 369 6.41 -10.32 -18.59
N PHE A 370 7.51 -10.08 -19.28
CA PHE A 370 7.51 -9.67 -20.68
C PHE A 370 8.74 -10.24 -21.37
N ARG A 371 8.67 -10.43 -22.69
CA ARG A 371 9.75 -10.95 -23.50
C ARG A 371 10.33 -9.83 -24.36
N SER A 372 11.58 -9.44 -24.14
CA SER A 372 12.23 -8.40 -24.95
C SER A 372 13.64 -8.81 -25.32
N ALA A 373 14.13 -8.30 -26.44
CA ALA A 373 15.57 -8.18 -26.66
C ALA A 373 16.06 -6.87 -26.03
N TRP A 374 17.29 -6.84 -25.50
CA TRP A 374 17.93 -5.60 -25.06
C TRP A 374 19.38 -5.59 -25.54
N GLY A 375 19.72 -4.63 -26.41
CA GLY A 375 21.10 -4.43 -26.85
C GLY A 375 21.59 -5.66 -27.59
N THR A 376 22.67 -6.29 -27.10
CA THR A 376 23.20 -7.54 -27.65
C THR A 376 22.58 -8.79 -27.03
N VAL A 377 21.74 -8.65 -26.00
CA VAL A 377 21.07 -9.77 -25.32
C VAL A 377 19.92 -10.27 -26.20
N PRO A 378 19.91 -11.56 -26.59
CA PRO A 378 18.79 -12.15 -27.33
C PRO A 378 17.47 -12.00 -26.59
N SER A 379 16.37 -12.13 -27.32
CA SER A 379 15.02 -12.08 -26.74
C SER A 379 14.88 -13.10 -25.59
N ARG A 380 14.58 -12.59 -24.39
CA ARG A 380 14.45 -13.37 -23.15
C ARG A 380 13.27 -12.88 -22.33
N VAL A 381 12.80 -13.74 -21.42
CA VAL A 381 11.71 -13.41 -20.50
C VAL A 381 12.27 -12.68 -19.28
N PHE A 382 11.76 -11.49 -19.02
CA PHE A 382 12.00 -10.71 -17.82
C PHE A 382 10.82 -10.88 -16.87
N ILE A 383 11.09 -11.17 -15.60
CA ILE A 383 10.11 -11.22 -14.53
C ILE A 383 10.11 -9.90 -13.78
N THR A 384 8.95 -9.27 -13.66
CA THR A 384 8.80 -7.99 -12.95
C THR A 384 8.41 -8.22 -11.51
N GLN A 385 9.26 -7.82 -10.57
CA GLN A 385 9.06 -8.03 -9.12
C GLN A 385 8.75 -6.72 -8.37
N GLY A 386 8.91 -5.57 -9.02
CA GLY A 386 8.62 -4.25 -8.47
C GLY A 386 9.34 -3.15 -9.25
N ARG A 387 9.46 -1.97 -8.66
CA ARG A 387 10.16 -0.81 -9.25
C ARG A 387 11.61 -1.17 -9.60
N ASN A 388 11.91 -1.24 -10.90
CA ASN A 388 13.22 -1.61 -11.45
C ASN A 388 13.81 -2.93 -10.90
N GLN A 389 12.98 -3.80 -10.34
CA GLN A 389 13.40 -5.12 -9.87
C GLN A 389 12.99 -6.17 -10.89
N LEU A 390 13.97 -6.66 -11.63
CA LEU A 390 13.79 -7.57 -12.74
C LEU A 390 14.69 -8.79 -12.58
N SER A 391 14.13 -9.97 -12.85
CA SER A 391 14.89 -11.21 -12.99
C SER A 391 14.88 -11.63 -14.46
N LEU A 392 16.02 -12.06 -14.99
CA LEU A 392 16.16 -12.47 -16.39
C LEU A 392 16.24 -13.99 -16.48
N LEU A 393 15.28 -14.63 -17.16
CA LEU A 393 15.27 -16.08 -17.27
C LEU A 393 16.32 -16.63 -18.26
N PRO A 394 16.75 -17.91 -18.10
CA PRO A 394 17.55 -18.60 -19.09
C PRO A 394 16.85 -18.67 -20.45
N ALA A 395 17.61 -18.90 -21.51
CA ALA A 395 17.08 -18.86 -22.86
C ALA A 395 16.07 -20.00 -23.08
N GLY A 396 14.92 -19.68 -23.70
CA GLY A 396 13.85 -20.65 -23.96
C GLY A 396 12.91 -20.93 -22.78
N GLU A 397 13.23 -20.39 -21.60
CA GLU A 397 12.40 -20.58 -20.40
C GLU A 397 11.23 -19.60 -20.34
N ASP A 398 10.24 -19.96 -19.55
CA ASP A 398 9.04 -19.16 -19.29
C ASP A 398 8.82 -19.02 -17.78
N ARG A 399 7.96 -18.06 -17.39
CA ARG A 399 7.62 -17.81 -15.99
C ARG A 399 6.99 -19.05 -15.35
N GLY A 400 7.52 -19.45 -14.21
CA GLY A 400 6.95 -20.46 -13.33
C GLY A 400 6.10 -19.85 -12.21
N THR A 401 5.23 -20.69 -11.64
CA THR A 401 4.39 -20.31 -10.49
C THR A 401 5.20 -20.28 -9.21
N VAL A 402 5.02 -19.21 -8.43
CA VAL A 402 5.61 -19.02 -7.11
C VAL A 402 4.62 -19.45 -6.03
N LEU A 403 5.07 -20.28 -5.10
CA LEU A 403 4.32 -20.66 -3.90
C LEU A 403 4.94 -19.97 -2.69
N THR A 404 4.13 -19.35 -1.85
CA THR A 404 4.54 -18.78 -0.56
C THR A 404 3.68 -19.37 0.54
N LEU A 405 4.33 -19.89 1.58
CA LEU A 405 3.70 -20.37 2.81
C LEU A 405 4.22 -19.54 3.97
N LYS A 406 3.33 -19.13 4.87
CA LYS A 406 3.71 -18.34 6.04
C LYS A 406 3.05 -18.86 7.31
N ALA A 407 3.81 -18.79 8.40
CA ALA A 407 3.32 -18.90 9.76
C ALA A 407 3.59 -17.60 10.48
N THR A 408 2.55 -17.04 11.10
CA THR A 408 2.60 -15.74 11.79
C THR A 408 2.15 -15.90 13.22
N ALA A 409 2.70 -15.09 14.12
CA ALA A 409 2.21 -14.96 15.48
C ALA A 409 2.22 -13.49 15.88
N ARG A 410 1.05 -12.94 16.17
CA ARG A 410 0.90 -11.61 16.76
C ARG A 410 0.66 -11.73 18.25
N TRP A 411 1.41 -11.01 19.06
CA TRP A 411 1.23 -10.90 20.49
C TRP A 411 0.92 -9.45 20.87
N ASP A 412 -0.30 -9.23 21.36
CA ASP A 412 -0.77 -7.96 21.88
C ASP A 412 -0.47 -7.89 23.39
N LEU A 413 0.55 -7.10 23.75
CA LEU A 413 0.97 -6.88 25.14
C LEU A 413 0.19 -5.71 25.75
N GLY A 414 -1.13 -5.85 25.77
CA GLY A 414 -2.06 -4.82 26.23
C GLY A 414 -2.09 -3.59 25.33
N ARG A 415 -2.15 -2.40 25.94
CA ARG A 415 -2.16 -1.11 25.21
C ARG A 415 -0.76 -0.54 24.94
N VAL A 416 0.26 -1.09 25.57
CA VAL A 416 1.61 -0.51 25.65
C VAL A 416 2.52 -1.04 24.54
N ALA A 417 2.41 -2.32 24.20
CA ALA A 417 3.30 -2.91 23.21
C ALA A 417 2.62 -4.00 22.39
N GLY A 418 3.24 -4.33 21.25
CA GLY A 418 2.87 -5.47 20.44
C GLY A 418 4.07 -6.04 19.69
N VAL A 419 4.02 -7.34 19.42
CA VAL A 419 5.04 -8.08 18.70
C VAL A 419 4.39 -8.88 17.58
N VAL A 420 4.96 -8.88 16.39
CA VAL A 420 4.57 -9.81 15.33
C VAL A 420 5.80 -10.52 14.78
N GLY A 421 5.77 -11.84 14.80
CA GLY A 421 6.74 -12.69 14.14
C GLY A 421 6.12 -13.36 12.92
N GLU A 422 6.89 -13.49 11.86
CA GLU A 422 6.54 -14.21 10.64
C GLU A 422 7.72 -15.09 10.22
N ILE A 423 7.44 -16.35 9.91
CA ILE A 423 8.35 -17.25 9.18
C ILE A 423 7.69 -17.57 7.86
N SER A 424 8.46 -17.52 6.78
CA SER A 424 7.99 -17.78 5.43
C SER A 424 8.86 -18.80 4.71
N TYR A 425 8.22 -19.61 3.87
CA TYR A 425 8.87 -20.44 2.87
C TYR A 425 8.36 -20.00 1.49
N VAL A 426 9.29 -19.73 0.58
CA VAL A 426 8.98 -19.34 -0.80
C VAL A 426 9.62 -20.36 -1.72
N ASN A 427 8.83 -20.97 -2.61
CA ASN A 427 9.33 -21.74 -3.73
C ASN A 427 9.12 -20.92 -5.01
N ASP A 428 10.18 -20.27 -5.48
CA ASP A 428 10.19 -19.43 -6.67
C ASP A 428 11.13 -20.02 -7.74
N PRO A 429 10.58 -20.72 -8.75
CA PRO A 429 11.37 -21.30 -9.83
C PRO A 429 11.95 -20.24 -10.80
N ASN A 430 11.64 -18.96 -10.61
CA ASN A 430 12.08 -17.86 -11.48
C ASN A 430 13.38 -17.19 -11.01
N GLN A 431 13.96 -17.65 -9.90
CA GLN A 431 15.19 -17.06 -9.37
C GLN A 431 16.38 -17.47 -10.21
N THR A 432 17.09 -16.48 -10.74
CA THR A 432 18.30 -16.67 -11.54
C THR A 432 19.50 -15.96 -10.93
N GLU A 433 20.68 -16.50 -11.22
CA GLU A 433 21.96 -15.84 -10.97
C GLU A 433 22.78 -15.85 -12.26
N PHE A 434 23.70 -14.90 -12.42
CA PHE A 434 24.60 -14.86 -13.56
C PHE A 434 25.83 -15.74 -13.27
N ARG A 435 26.18 -16.59 -14.22
CA ARG A 435 27.41 -17.40 -14.18
C ARG A 435 28.11 -17.35 -15.53
N ASP A 436 29.44 -17.33 -15.51
CA ASP A 436 30.24 -17.41 -16.72
C ASP A 436 29.94 -18.69 -17.51
N SER A 437 29.59 -18.52 -18.78
CA SER A 437 29.50 -19.61 -19.74
C SER A 437 30.90 -20.08 -20.16
N VAL A 438 30.96 -21.21 -20.88
CA VAL A 438 32.19 -21.72 -21.51
C VAL A 438 32.84 -20.75 -22.51
N THR A 439 32.11 -19.70 -22.92
CA THR A 439 32.59 -18.64 -23.81
C THR A 439 33.12 -17.41 -23.06
N GLY A 440 33.08 -17.41 -21.72
CA GLY A 440 33.47 -16.25 -20.89
C GLY A 440 32.44 -15.12 -20.87
N VAL A 441 31.21 -15.39 -21.32
CA VAL A 441 30.07 -14.48 -21.25
C VAL A 441 29.16 -14.92 -20.11
N GLU A 442 28.82 -14.03 -19.19
CA GLU A 442 27.86 -14.31 -18.11
C GLU A 442 26.47 -14.59 -18.68
N GLU A 443 25.88 -15.70 -18.28
CA GLU A 443 24.52 -16.09 -18.64
C GLU A 443 23.67 -16.33 -17.39
N PRO A 444 22.36 -15.99 -17.43
CA PRO A 444 21.47 -16.30 -16.34
C PRO A 444 21.22 -17.81 -16.28
N VAL A 445 21.44 -18.40 -15.11
CA VAL A 445 21.12 -19.79 -14.80
C VAL A 445 20.16 -19.85 -13.62
N PHE A 446 19.32 -20.89 -13.57
CA PHE A 446 18.45 -21.09 -12.43
C PHE A 446 19.25 -21.31 -11.15
N SER A 447 18.76 -20.67 -10.10
CA SER A 447 19.26 -20.82 -8.74
C SER A 447 18.26 -21.68 -7.94
N LYS A 448 18.62 -22.09 -6.70
CA LYS A 448 17.71 -22.84 -5.82
C LYS A 448 16.38 -22.09 -5.63
N ALA A 449 15.27 -22.75 -6.00
CA ALA A 449 13.93 -22.15 -5.96
C ALA A 449 13.40 -21.95 -4.53
N GLY A 450 13.75 -22.86 -3.61
CA GLY A 450 13.28 -22.83 -2.23
C GLY A 450 14.11 -21.90 -1.34
N ALA A 451 13.45 -20.96 -0.67
CA ALA A 451 14.01 -19.99 0.25
C ALA A 451 13.20 -19.90 1.55
N TRP A 452 13.89 -19.70 2.67
CA TRP A 452 13.27 -19.42 3.98
C TRP A 452 13.50 -17.96 4.35
N GLY A 453 12.46 -17.30 4.86
CA GLY A 453 12.54 -15.94 5.33
C GLY A 453 11.94 -15.78 6.73
N ALA A 454 12.35 -14.73 7.43
CA ALA A 454 11.83 -14.37 8.74
C ALA A 454 11.62 -12.85 8.83
N THR A 455 10.53 -12.44 9.48
CA THR A 455 10.26 -11.03 9.78
C THR A 455 9.83 -10.88 11.24
N LEU A 456 10.35 -9.86 11.92
CA LEU A 456 9.99 -9.50 13.27
C LEU A 456 9.63 -8.01 13.31
N MET A 457 8.45 -7.71 13.83
CA MET A 457 7.98 -6.36 14.07
C MET A 457 7.71 -6.18 15.56
N LEU A 458 8.21 -5.09 16.14
CA LEU A 458 7.96 -4.68 17.52
C LEU A 458 7.38 -3.28 17.48
N GLN A 459 6.44 -3.00 18.38
CA GLN A 459 5.96 -1.64 18.60
C GLN A 459 5.73 -1.38 20.08
N ALA A 460 6.18 -0.22 20.54
CA ALA A 460 5.83 0.36 21.83
C ALA A 460 5.01 1.64 21.63
N ARG A 461 4.05 1.89 22.53
CA ARG A 461 3.13 3.02 22.53
C ARG A 461 3.16 3.67 23.91
N PHE A 462 3.27 4.99 23.94
CA PHE A 462 3.38 5.81 25.16
C PHE A 462 2.30 6.88 25.19
#